data_AF-U2EQH3-F1
#
_entry.id   AF-U2EQH3-F1
#
_cell.length_a   1.000
_cell.length_b   1.000
_cell.length_c   1.000
_cell.angle_alpha   90.00
_cell.angle_beta   90.00
_cell.angle_gamma   90.00
#
_symmetry.space_group_name_H-M   'P 1'
#
loop_
_entity.id
_entity.type
_entity.pdbx_description
1 polymer ?
#
loop_
_entity_poly.entity_id
_entity_poly.type
_entity_poly.pdbx_seq_one_letter_code
_entity_poly.pdbx_strand_id
1 'polypeptide(L)'
;MFNTKDELLENMNLRIYEIKIDRVMDLLKKYREDKKLLDELMTTSFKIDIDFSNDKWRSEIKKKLEIKDISKKSLQDRFNSTGNPVFNILNRYVTAEKKAKDFENLYEQLNLHKGLESELTIKRRFAFNVNNAGNIQPSSPTFSGLSKEEMLQVTGFWEAIEFSTTEEQLSYLNKYSNCLREGYSSNFLIKGTVLYITIYTSEQQ
;
A
#
# COMPACT_ATOMS: atom_id res chain seq x y z
N MET A 1 3.85 28.50 0.14
CA MET A 1 3.85 28.36 1.62
C MET A 1 2.45 27.97 2.04
N PHE A 2 2.33 26.92 2.87
CA PHE A 2 1.09 26.40 3.43
C PHE A 2 0.95 26.90 4.87
N ASN A 3 -0.08 27.69 5.15
CA ASN A 3 -0.36 28.25 6.47
C ASN A 3 -1.28 27.34 7.30
N THR A 4 -2.05 26.48 6.64
CA THR A 4 -3.02 25.58 7.28
C THR A 4 -2.95 24.17 6.70
N LYS A 5 -3.50 23.21 7.44
CA LYS A 5 -3.72 21.85 6.95
C LYS A 5 -4.67 21.83 5.74
N ASP A 6 -5.67 22.71 5.71
CA ASP A 6 -6.65 22.78 4.63
C ASP A 6 -6.01 23.26 3.32
N GLU A 7 -5.15 24.28 3.37
CA GLU A 7 -4.38 24.74 2.20
C GLU A 7 -3.45 23.65 1.65
N LEU A 8 -2.86 22.84 2.53
CA LEU A 8 -2.06 21.69 2.14
C LEU A 8 -2.90 20.63 1.43
N LEU A 9 -4.09 20.31 1.95
CA LEU A 9 -5.03 19.35 1.35
C LEU A 9 -5.54 19.82 0.00
N GLU A 10 -5.91 21.08 -0.13
CA GLU A 10 -6.30 21.69 -1.41
C GLU A 10 -5.16 21.59 -2.43
N ASN A 11 -3.92 21.90 -2.03
CA ASN A 11 -2.78 21.77 -2.93
C ASN A 11 -2.52 20.32 -3.35
N MET A 12 -2.68 19.36 -2.44
CA MET A 12 -2.58 17.93 -2.77
C MET A 12 -3.67 17.48 -3.75
N ASN A 13 -4.87 18.02 -3.63
CA ASN A 13 -6.00 17.70 -4.52
C ASN A 13 -5.83 18.29 -5.94
N LEU A 14 -5.07 19.38 -6.08
CA LEU A 14 -4.73 19.96 -7.38
C LEU A 14 -3.61 19.22 -8.12
N ARG A 15 -2.93 18.29 -7.45
CA ARG A 15 -1.79 17.57 -8.01
C ARG A 15 -2.23 16.35 -8.81
N ILE A 16 -1.52 16.12 -9.90
CA ILE A 16 -1.64 14.91 -10.71
C ILE A 16 -0.49 13.99 -10.33
N TYR A 17 -0.83 12.76 -9.97
CA TYR A 17 0.10 11.73 -9.55
C TYR A 17 0.19 10.64 -10.61
N GLU A 18 1.37 10.03 -10.71
CA GLU A 18 1.62 8.94 -11.63
C GLU A 18 1.60 7.59 -10.89
N ILE A 19 0.86 6.63 -11.43
CA ILE A 19 0.94 5.22 -11.05
C ILE A 19 1.55 4.42 -12.20
N LYS A 20 2.52 3.59 -11.84
CA LYS A 20 3.18 2.61 -12.69
C LYS A 20 2.40 1.29 -12.66
N ILE A 21 1.64 1.03 -13.73
CA ILE A 21 0.71 -0.11 -13.77
C ILE A 21 1.46 -1.45 -13.79
N ASP A 22 2.60 -1.55 -14.48
CA ASP A 22 3.52 -2.69 -14.39
C ASP A 22 3.84 -3.06 -12.94
N ARG A 23 4.15 -2.07 -12.10
CA ARG A 23 4.52 -2.31 -10.70
C ARG A 23 3.34 -2.75 -9.85
N VAL A 24 2.15 -2.20 -10.10
CA VAL A 24 0.91 -2.71 -9.47
C VAL A 24 0.70 -4.18 -9.84
N MET A 25 0.92 -4.53 -11.11
CA MET A 25 0.72 -5.89 -11.60
C MET A 25 1.75 -6.89 -11.07
N ASP A 26 3.03 -6.51 -11.06
CA ASP A 26 4.12 -7.32 -10.52
C ASP A 26 3.88 -7.66 -9.05
N LEU A 27 3.46 -6.66 -8.25
CA LEU A 27 3.17 -6.85 -6.83
C LEU A 27 1.92 -7.70 -6.63
N LEU A 28 0.86 -7.50 -7.41
CA LEU A 28 -0.33 -8.36 -7.35
C LEU A 28 0.03 -9.82 -7.65
N LYS A 29 0.78 -10.06 -8.74
CA LYS A 29 1.24 -11.39 -9.13
C LYS A 29 2.08 -12.02 -8.02
N LYS A 30 3.07 -11.28 -7.50
CA LYS A 30 3.91 -11.72 -6.38
C LYS A 30 3.07 -12.16 -5.18
N TYR A 31 2.09 -11.38 -4.75
CA TYR A 31 1.29 -11.74 -3.56
C TYR A 31 0.35 -12.92 -3.79
N ARG A 32 -0.14 -13.13 -5.02
CA ARG A 32 -0.88 -14.34 -5.39
C ARG A 32 0.01 -15.59 -5.39
N GLU A 33 1.24 -15.46 -5.90
CA GLU A 33 2.24 -16.55 -5.89
C GLU A 33 2.71 -16.88 -4.47
N ASP A 34 2.98 -15.85 -3.64
CA ASP A 34 3.31 -16.01 -2.22
C ASP A 34 2.18 -16.76 -1.48
N LYS A 35 0.92 -16.38 -1.72
CA LYS A 35 -0.25 -17.04 -1.13
C LYS A 35 -0.27 -18.54 -1.49
N LYS A 36 -0.08 -18.87 -2.77
CA LYS A 36 -0.07 -20.25 -3.26
C LYS A 36 1.07 -21.07 -2.66
N LEU A 37 2.28 -20.50 -2.61
CA LEU A 37 3.43 -21.17 -2.01
C LEU A 37 3.22 -21.43 -0.51
N LEU A 38 2.63 -20.46 0.21
CA LEU A 38 2.36 -20.59 1.64
C LEU A 38 1.25 -21.62 1.93
N ASP A 39 0.25 -21.73 1.06
CA ASP A 39 -0.75 -22.80 1.10
C ASP A 39 -0.09 -24.18 0.94
N GLU A 40 0.71 -24.36 -0.11
CA GLU A 40 1.48 -25.59 -0.35
C GLU A 40 2.37 -25.96 0.85
N LEU A 41 3.04 -24.99 1.48
CA LEU A 41 3.83 -25.21 2.69
C LEU A 41 2.99 -25.66 3.88
N MET A 42 1.81 -25.06 4.09
CA MET A 42 0.89 -25.44 5.17
C MET A 42 0.40 -26.88 4.99
N THR A 43 0.03 -27.28 3.77
CA THR A 43 -0.42 -28.64 3.47
C THR A 43 0.72 -29.65 3.58
N THR A 44 1.87 -29.38 2.94
CA THR A 44 2.96 -30.37 2.81
C THR A 44 3.81 -30.49 4.07
N SER A 45 4.24 -29.37 4.66
CA SER A 45 5.20 -29.36 5.77
C SER A 45 4.50 -29.49 7.12
N PHE A 46 3.30 -28.92 7.25
CA PHE A 46 2.56 -28.88 8.52
C PHE A 46 1.34 -29.78 8.55
N LYS A 47 1.04 -30.50 7.44
CA LYS A 47 -0.12 -31.40 7.33
C LYS A 47 -1.45 -30.69 7.63
N ILE A 48 -1.50 -29.38 7.35
CA ILE A 48 -2.69 -28.57 7.47
C ILE A 48 -3.42 -28.62 6.14
N ASP A 49 -4.16 -29.70 5.94
CA ASP A 49 -5.08 -29.86 4.81
C ASP A 49 -6.35 -29.03 5.07
N ILE A 50 -6.37 -27.81 4.53
CA ILE A 50 -7.48 -26.86 4.59
C ILE A 50 -7.60 -26.23 3.20
N ASP A 51 -8.82 -26.13 2.70
CA ASP A 51 -9.08 -25.42 1.47
C ASP A 51 -9.11 -23.91 1.73
N PHE A 52 -7.99 -23.24 1.46
CA PHE A 52 -7.90 -21.80 1.65
C PHE A 52 -8.62 -20.96 0.58
N SER A 53 -9.22 -21.59 -0.44
CA SER A 53 -10.11 -20.91 -1.38
C SER A 53 -11.53 -20.75 -0.83
N ASN A 54 -11.88 -21.51 0.21
CA ASN A 54 -13.17 -21.47 0.89
C ASN A 54 -13.21 -20.40 1.99
N ASP A 55 -14.23 -19.55 2.01
CA ASP A 55 -14.41 -18.50 3.04
C ASP A 55 -14.41 -19.03 4.50
N LYS A 56 -14.62 -20.33 4.68
CA LYS A 56 -14.59 -21.00 6.00
C LYS A 56 -13.20 -21.39 6.48
N TRP A 57 -12.14 -21.27 5.67
CA TRP A 57 -10.78 -21.70 6.00
C TRP A 57 -10.28 -21.15 7.34
N ARG A 58 -10.65 -19.91 7.67
CA ARG A 58 -10.31 -19.26 8.94
C ARG A 58 -10.88 -20.01 10.14
N SER A 59 -12.12 -20.48 10.04
CA SER A 59 -12.76 -21.25 11.12
C SER A 59 -12.11 -22.63 11.28
N GLU A 60 -11.72 -23.26 10.18
CA GLU A 60 -11.04 -24.56 10.18
C GLU A 60 -9.64 -24.46 10.79
N ILE A 61 -8.87 -23.44 10.41
CA ILE A 61 -7.55 -23.13 11.00
C ILE A 61 -7.68 -22.90 12.51
N LYS A 62 -8.66 -22.10 12.94
CA LYS A 62 -8.89 -21.83 14.37
C LYS A 62 -9.12 -23.10 15.17
N LYS A 63 -9.91 -24.03 14.63
CA LYS A 63 -10.17 -25.34 15.25
C LYS A 63 -8.90 -26.20 15.26
N LYS A 64 -8.22 -26.33 14.13
CA LYS A 64 -7.07 -27.22 13.95
C LYS A 64 -5.84 -26.78 14.74
N LEU A 65 -5.66 -25.47 14.95
CA LEU A 65 -4.55 -24.90 15.71
C LEU A 65 -4.94 -24.44 17.13
N GLU A 66 -6.20 -24.67 17.53
CA GLU A 66 -6.73 -24.27 18.84
C GLU A 66 -6.45 -22.79 19.18
N ILE A 67 -6.69 -21.92 18.20
CA ILE A 67 -6.51 -20.47 18.33
C ILE A 67 -7.85 -19.73 18.26
N LYS A 68 -7.96 -18.64 19.03
CA LYS A 68 -9.18 -17.81 19.08
C LYS A 68 -9.26 -16.85 17.89
N ASP A 69 -8.11 -16.38 17.40
CA ASP A 69 -8.02 -15.33 16.40
C ASP A 69 -6.87 -15.56 15.40
N ILE A 70 -7.01 -15.02 14.20
CA ILE A 70 -6.05 -15.08 13.07
C ILE A 70 -5.56 -13.66 12.73
N SER A 71 -5.72 -12.68 13.62
CA SER A 71 -5.10 -11.37 13.44
C SER A 71 -3.57 -11.48 13.48
N LYS A 72 -2.89 -10.60 12.73
CA LYS A 72 -1.41 -10.60 12.67
C LYS A 72 -0.77 -10.55 14.06
N LYS A 73 -1.32 -9.72 14.95
CA LYS A 73 -0.85 -9.60 16.34
C LYS A 73 -1.03 -10.92 17.09
N SER A 74 -2.22 -11.51 17.04
CA SER A 74 -2.48 -12.79 17.73
C SER A 74 -1.57 -13.92 17.23
N LEU A 75 -1.35 -14.00 15.92
CA LEU A 75 -0.45 -15.00 15.33
C LEU A 75 1.01 -14.76 15.71
N GLN A 76 1.46 -13.50 15.73
CA GLN A 76 2.81 -13.16 16.16
C GLN A 76 3.04 -13.50 17.64
N ASP A 77 2.08 -13.16 18.50
CA ASP A 77 2.13 -13.47 19.94
C ASP A 77 2.20 -14.99 20.16
N ARG A 78 1.40 -15.77 19.40
CA ARG A 78 1.45 -17.23 19.42
C ARG A 78 2.79 -17.79 18.94
N PHE A 79 3.37 -17.23 17.86
CA PHE A 79 4.70 -17.62 17.40
C PHE A 79 5.74 -17.36 18.49
N ASN A 80 5.74 -16.16 19.08
CA ASN A 80 6.68 -15.78 20.13
C ASN A 80 6.54 -16.66 21.39
N SER A 81 5.32 -17.08 21.74
CA SER A 81 5.09 -17.90 22.93
C SER A 81 5.33 -19.40 22.73
N THR A 82 5.19 -19.91 21.51
CA THR A 82 5.26 -21.36 21.23
C THR A 82 6.50 -21.77 20.43
N GLY A 83 7.14 -20.83 19.74
CA GLY A 83 8.18 -21.13 18.74
C GLY A 83 7.66 -21.89 17.51
N ASN A 84 6.36 -22.15 17.39
CA ASN A 84 5.81 -22.98 16.32
C ASN A 84 5.75 -22.19 15.00
N PRO A 85 6.54 -22.56 13.97
CA PRO A 85 6.65 -21.81 12.72
C PRO A 85 5.34 -21.71 11.94
N VAL A 86 4.35 -22.60 12.17
CA VAL A 86 3.01 -22.50 11.56
C VAL A 86 2.40 -21.12 11.75
N PHE A 87 2.54 -20.52 12.93
CA PHE A 87 1.94 -19.22 13.21
C PHE A 87 2.60 -18.09 12.41
N ASN A 88 3.91 -18.18 12.17
CA ASN A 88 4.61 -17.24 11.31
C ASN A 88 4.21 -17.41 9.83
N ILE A 89 4.10 -18.66 9.35
CA ILE A 89 3.61 -18.95 7.99
C ILE A 89 2.19 -18.42 7.81
N LEU A 90 1.30 -18.68 8.76
CA LEU A 90 -0.08 -18.22 8.74
C LEU A 90 -0.16 -16.68 8.78
N ASN A 91 0.72 -16.01 9.53
CA ASN A 91 0.81 -14.55 9.54
C ASN A 91 1.23 -13.99 8.16
N ARG A 92 2.21 -14.62 7.52
CA ARG A 92 2.62 -14.30 6.15
C ARG A 92 1.50 -14.56 5.15
N TYR A 93 0.75 -15.65 5.30
CA TYR A 93 -0.38 -16.01 4.44
C TYR A 93 -1.47 -14.93 4.50
N VAL A 94 -1.91 -14.57 5.71
CA VAL A 94 -2.91 -13.51 5.94
C VAL A 94 -2.42 -12.16 5.41
N THR A 95 -1.11 -11.90 5.50
CA THR A 95 -0.50 -10.70 4.92
C THR A 95 -0.59 -10.70 3.41
N ALA A 96 -0.20 -11.79 2.75
CA ALA A 96 -0.23 -11.93 1.30
C ALA A 96 -1.67 -11.85 0.75
N GLU A 97 -2.64 -12.51 1.41
CA GLU A 97 -4.07 -12.42 1.07
C GLU A 97 -4.56 -10.97 1.12
N LYS A 98 -4.27 -10.25 2.22
CA LYS A 98 -4.67 -8.85 2.34
C LYS A 98 -4.02 -7.99 1.25
N LYS A 99 -2.73 -8.17 1.00
CA LYS A 99 -1.98 -7.39 0.01
C LYS A 99 -2.51 -7.64 -1.40
N ALA A 100 -2.75 -8.89 -1.79
CA ALA A 100 -3.34 -9.22 -3.08
C ALA A 100 -4.68 -8.49 -3.27
N LYS A 101 -5.55 -8.51 -2.25
CA LYS A 101 -6.83 -7.79 -2.29
C LYS A 101 -6.66 -6.27 -2.37
N ASP A 102 -5.71 -5.70 -1.64
CA ASP A 102 -5.41 -4.26 -1.69
C ASP A 102 -4.97 -3.83 -3.11
N PHE A 103 -4.14 -4.64 -3.78
CA PHE A 103 -3.72 -4.38 -5.17
C PHE A 103 -4.82 -4.66 -6.20
N GLU A 104 -5.69 -5.66 -5.99
CA GLU A 104 -6.88 -5.89 -6.82
C GLU A 104 -7.84 -4.70 -6.77
N ASN A 105 -8.12 -4.18 -5.57
CA ASN A 105 -8.95 -2.99 -5.42
C ASN A 105 -8.34 -1.76 -6.11
N LEU A 106 -7.01 -1.58 -5.98
CA LEU A 106 -6.31 -0.50 -6.66
C LEU A 106 -6.42 -0.64 -8.19
N TYR A 107 -6.26 -1.86 -8.72
CA TYR A 107 -6.43 -2.15 -10.14
C TYR A 107 -7.84 -1.80 -10.63
N GLU A 108 -8.88 -2.20 -9.89
CA GLU A 108 -10.28 -1.91 -10.22
C GLU A 108 -10.56 -0.40 -10.19
N GLN A 109 -10.06 0.32 -9.18
CA GLN A 109 -10.20 1.77 -9.05
C GLN A 109 -9.54 2.55 -10.20
N LEU A 110 -8.54 1.96 -10.85
CA LEU A 110 -7.87 2.54 -12.01
C LEU A 110 -8.61 2.28 -13.33
N ASN A 111 -9.76 1.59 -13.29
CA ASN A 111 -10.58 1.25 -14.45
C ASN A 111 -9.79 0.58 -15.59
N LEU A 112 -8.80 -0.23 -15.24
CA LEU A 112 -7.97 -0.94 -16.22
C LEU A 112 -8.80 -2.09 -16.82
N HIS A 113 -8.83 -2.20 -18.16
CA HIS A 113 -9.65 -3.22 -18.81
C HIS A 113 -9.08 -4.63 -18.51
N LYS A 114 -9.91 -5.68 -18.60
CA LYS A 114 -9.45 -7.06 -18.40
C LYS A 114 -8.55 -7.47 -19.57
N GLY A 115 -7.24 -7.27 -19.40
CA GLY A 115 -6.20 -7.58 -20.40
C GLY A 115 -4.83 -7.19 -19.86
N LEU A 116 -4.21 -8.09 -19.08
CA LEU A 116 -3.03 -7.84 -18.24
C LEU A 116 -1.77 -7.41 -19.00
N GLU A 117 -1.64 -7.77 -20.27
CA GLU A 117 -0.39 -7.64 -21.02
C GLU A 117 -0.36 -6.40 -21.92
N SER A 118 -1.51 -5.83 -22.29
CA SER A 118 -1.56 -4.65 -23.18
C SER A 118 -1.36 -3.32 -22.47
N GLU A 119 -1.36 -3.28 -21.14
CA GLU A 119 -1.34 -2.03 -20.34
C GLU A 119 -0.06 -1.84 -19.50
N LEU A 120 0.94 -2.71 -19.66
CA LEU A 120 2.18 -2.73 -18.86
C LEU A 120 3.02 -1.44 -18.94
N THR A 121 2.92 -0.66 -20.01
CA THR A 121 3.66 0.61 -20.16
C THR A 121 2.85 1.85 -19.82
N ILE A 122 1.60 1.69 -19.35
CA ILE A 122 0.71 2.83 -19.11
C ILE A 122 1.05 3.47 -17.77
N LYS A 123 1.41 4.75 -17.82
CA LYS A 123 1.43 5.64 -16.65
C LYS A 123 0.04 6.25 -16.53
N ARG A 124 -0.67 5.98 -15.43
CA ARG A 124 -1.98 6.61 -15.18
C ARG A 124 -1.80 7.84 -14.30
N ARG A 125 -2.32 8.96 -14.80
CA ARG A 125 -2.42 10.24 -14.10
C ARG A 125 -3.71 10.24 -13.28
N PHE A 126 -3.63 10.50 -11.97
CA PHE A 126 -4.80 10.59 -11.09
C PHE A 126 -4.70 11.78 -10.13
N ALA A 127 -5.83 12.32 -9.71
CA ALA A 127 -5.91 13.31 -8.64
C ALA A 127 -6.46 12.64 -7.37
N PHE A 128 -5.92 12.98 -6.20
CA PHE A 128 -6.60 12.65 -4.96
C PHE A 128 -7.74 13.64 -4.75
N ASN A 129 -8.85 13.14 -4.23
CA ASN A 129 -9.87 13.96 -3.63
C ASN A 129 -9.85 13.67 -2.13
N VAL A 130 -9.15 14.49 -1.35
CA VAL A 130 -9.12 14.40 0.11
C VAL A 130 -10.17 15.34 0.67
N ASN A 131 -11.07 14.82 1.51
CA ASN A 131 -12.07 15.65 2.17
C ASN A 131 -11.46 16.48 3.31
N ASN A 132 -12.21 17.44 3.86
CA ASN A 132 -11.75 18.33 4.93
C ASN A 132 -11.35 17.60 6.23
N ALA A 133 -11.70 16.32 6.38
CA ALA A 133 -11.23 15.50 7.49
C ALA A 133 -9.84 14.86 7.23
N GLY A 134 -9.25 15.08 6.06
CA GLY A 134 -7.99 14.46 5.64
C GLY A 134 -8.16 13.05 5.09
N ASN A 135 -9.39 12.61 4.79
CA ASN A 135 -9.65 11.28 4.26
C ASN A 135 -9.73 11.29 2.73
N ILE A 136 -9.01 10.38 2.09
CA ILE A 136 -9.13 10.13 0.64
C ILE A 136 -10.56 9.67 0.35
N GLN A 137 -11.26 10.36 -0.54
CA GLN A 137 -12.61 10.03 -0.96
C GLN A 137 -12.64 8.71 -1.75
N PRO A 138 -13.74 7.93 -1.68
CA PRO A 138 -13.84 6.63 -2.34
C PRO A 138 -13.67 6.65 -3.86
N SER A 139 -13.86 7.81 -4.49
CA SER A 139 -13.67 8.04 -5.93
C SER A 139 -12.20 8.14 -6.36
N SER A 140 -11.26 8.17 -5.41
CA SER A 140 -9.81 8.20 -5.67
C SER A 140 -9.15 6.85 -5.40
N PRO A 141 -8.09 6.49 -6.13
CA PRO A 141 -7.28 5.33 -5.81
C PRO A 141 -6.81 5.35 -4.35
N THR A 142 -7.08 4.29 -3.60
CA THR A 142 -6.70 4.21 -2.19
C THR A 142 -5.41 3.42 -2.05
N PHE A 143 -4.45 4.01 -1.35
CA PHE A 143 -3.18 3.35 -1.06
C PHE A 143 -3.05 2.91 0.40
N SER A 144 -4.16 2.89 1.14
CA SER A 144 -4.19 2.61 2.58
C SER A 144 -3.46 1.30 2.92
N GLY A 145 -3.64 0.27 2.08
CA GLY A 145 -3.02 -1.04 2.21
C GLY A 145 -1.52 -1.13 1.91
N LEU A 146 -0.93 -0.16 1.20
CA LEU A 146 0.47 -0.24 0.74
C LEU A 146 1.47 0.16 1.84
N SER A 147 2.60 -0.52 1.89
CA SER A 147 3.78 -0.12 2.67
C SER A 147 4.49 1.07 2.02
N LYS A 148 5.46 1.65 2.73
CA LYS A 148 6.30 2.74 2.21
C LYS A 148 7.04 2.31 0.95
N GLU A 149 7.62 1.12 0.95
CA GLU A 149 8.40 0.58 -0.16
C GLU A 149 7.52 0.30 -1.38
N GLU A 150 6.33 -0.28 -1.16
CA GLU A 150 5.37 -0.50 -2.24
C GLU A 150 4.86 0.81 -2.82
N MET A 151 4.59 1.81 -1.97
CA MET A 151 4.22 3.15 -2.42
C MET A 151 5.28 3.73 -3.36
N LEU A 152 6.56 3.69 -2.99
CA LEU A 152 7.64 4.17 -3.85
C LEU A 152 7.75 3.38 -5.16
N GLN A 153 7.49 2.07 -5.14
CA GLN A 153 7.52 1.24 -6.35
C GLN A 153 6.38 1.58 -7.31
N VAL A 154 5.15 1.67 -6.80
CA VAL A 154 3.97 1.87 -7.67
C VAL A 154 3.78 3.31 -8.09
N THR A 155 4.37 4.26 -7.38
CA THR A 155 4.26 5.68 -7.70
C THR A 155 5.53 6.19 -8.40
N GLY A 156 5.44 7.41 -8.92
CA GLY A 156 6.59 8.18 -9.36
C GLY A 156 7.45 8.77 -8.23
N PHE A 157 7.11 8.53 -6.95
CA PHE A 157 7.82 9.14 -5.83
C PHE A 157 9.25 8.63 -5.68
N TRP A 158 10.17 9.55 -5.36
CA TRP A 158 11.59 9.25 -5.22
C TRP A 158 11.94 8.92 -3.78
N GLU A 159 11.33 9.62 -2.84
CA GLU A 159 11.65 9.52 -1.43
C GLU A 159 10.37 9.48 -0.57
N ALA A 160 10.48 8.81 0.57
CA ALA A 160 9.47 8.80 1.61
C ALA A 160 10.11 9.06 2.98
N ILE A 161 9.64 10.11 3.64
CA ILE A 161 10.19 10.66 4.87
C ILE A 161 9.17 10.45 5.99
N GLU A 162 9.60 9.82 7.08
CA GLU A 162 8.77 9.56 8.26
C GLU A 162 8.89 10.74 9.24
N PHE A 163 7.75 11.19 9.76
CA PHE A 163 7.67 12.25 10.76
C PHE A 163 6.92 11.77 12.00
N SER A 164 7.11 12.45 13.13
CA SER A 164 6.36 12.12 14.35
C SER A 164 4.98 12.79 14.35
N THR A 165 4.85 13.94 13.69
CA THR A 165 3.63 14.76 13.69
C THR A 165 3.31 15.37 12.33
N THR A 166 2.07 15.86 12.16
CA THR A 166 1.66 16.58 10.94
C THR A 166 2.30 17.97 10.86
N GLU A 167 2.56 18.60 12.01
CA GLU A 167 3.21 19.91 12.11
C GLU A 167 4.65 19.86 11.59
N GLU A 168 5.37 18.77 11.87
CA GLU A 168 6.71 18.54 11.32
C GLU A 168 6.69 18.43 9.79
N GLN A 169 5.70 17.71 9.23
CA GLN A 169 5.51 17.59 7.78
C GLN A 169 5.25 18.95 7.12
N LEU A 170 4.38 19.77 7.72
CA LEU A 170 4.07 21.13 7.24
C LEU A 170 5.29 22.04 7.29
N SER A 171 6.03 22.03 8.40
CA SER A 171 7.27 22.80 8.56
C SER A 171 8.31 22.41 7.52
N TYR A 172 8.48 21.10 7.28
CA TYR A 172 9.36 20.60 6.24
C TYR A 172 8.95 21.07 4.86
N LEU A 173 7.68 20.90 4.48
CA LEU A 173 7.17 21.32 3.16
C LEU A 173 7.30 22.83 2.95
N ASN A 174 7.08 23.64 3.98
CA ASN A 174 7.25 25.09 3.89
C ASN A 174 8.71 25.49 3.66
N LYS A 175 9.62 24.94 4.45
CA LYS A 175 11.06 25.17 4.26
C LYS A 175 11.50 24.70 2.87
N TYR A 176 11.03 23.52 2.46
CA TYR A 176 11.34 22.92 1.18
C TYR A 176 10.81 23.74 0.00
N SER A 177 9.58 24.26 0.08
CA SER A 177 8.99 25.10 -0.96
C SER A 177 9.80 26.38 -1.19
N ASN A 178 10.40 26.93 -0.13
CA ASN A 178 11.29 28.09 -0.22
C ASN A 178 12.67 27.72 -0.81
N CYS A 179 13.05 26.44 -0.80
CA CYS A 179 14.33 25.96 -1.31
C CYS A 179 14.27 25.44 -2.75
N LEU A 180 13.08 25.25 -3.32
CA LEU A 180 12.92 24.92 -4.74
C LEU A 180 13.39 26.11 -5.57
N ARG A 181 14.55 25.94 -6.23
CA ARG A 181 15.11 26.96 -7.14
C ARG A 181 14.23 27.12 -8.37
N GLU A 182 14.30 28.28 -9.03
CA GLU A 182 13.71 28.49 -10.35
C GLU A 182 14.11 27.35 -11.30
N GLY A 183 13.14 26.83 -12.05
CA GLY A 183 13.35 25.70 -12.97
C GLY A 183 13.16 24.30 -12.36
N TYR A 184 12.72 24.19 -11.10
CA TYR A 184 12.31 22.92 -10.50
C TYR A 184 10.85 22.94 -10.04
N SER A 185 10.19 21.80 -10.21
CA SER A 185 8.85 21.50 -9.72
C SER A 185 8.92 20.32 -8.77
N SER A 186 7.91 20.17 -7.91
CA SER A 186 7.81 19.02 -7.02
C SER A 186 6.44 18.39 -7.07
N ASN A 187 6.35 17.12 -6.67
CA ASN A 187 5.10 16.45 -6.35
C ASN A 187 5.22 15.82 -4.97
N PHE A 188 4.14 15.83 -4.19
CA PHE A 188 4.17 15.22 -2.86
C PHE A 188 2.81 14.67 -2.45
N LEU A 189 2.82 13.66 -1.59
CA LEU A 189 1.64 13.04 -0.99
C LEU A 189 1.93 12.76 0.48
N ILE A 190 0.95 13.02 1.36
CA ILE A 190 1.02 12.61 2.76
C ILE A 190 0.10 11.41 2.98
N LYS A 191 0.63 10.37 3.62
CA LYS A 191 -0.13 9.20 4.08
C LYS A 191 0.23 8.93 5.54
N GLY A 192 -0.66 9.31 6.44
CA GLY A 192 -0.39 9.26 7.89
C GLY A 192 0.82 10.13 8.25
N THR A 193 1.80 9.53 8.91
CA THR A 193 3.05 10.18 9.32
C THR A 193 4.12 10.24 8.22
N VAL A 194 3.85 9.68 7.03
CA VAL A 194 4.82 9.62 5.93
C VAL A 194 4.54 10.66 4.86
N LEU A 195 5.56 11.44 4.50
CA LEU A 195 5.58 12.33 3.34
C LEU A 195 6.31 11.65 2.18
N TYR A 196 5.64 11.48 1.05
CA TYR A 196 6.23 11.03 -0.22
C TYR A 196 6.52 12.24 -1.09
N ILE A 197 7.67 12.30 -1.75
CA ILE A 197 8.07 13.47 -2.54
C ILE A 197 8.84 13.10 -3.82
N THR A 198 8.72 13.96 -4.82
CA THR A 198 9.49 13.95 -6.08
C THR A 198 9.88 15.38 -6.40
N ILE A 199 11.09 15.58 -6.92
CA ILE A 199 11.51 16.83 -7.56
C ILE A 199 11.73 16.52 -9.02
N TYR A 200 11.35 17.41 -9.92
CA TYR A 200 11.69 17.29 -11.33
C TYR A 200 12.01 18.68 -11.86
N THR A 201 12.80 18.74 -12.93
CA THR A 201 13.05 20.00 -13.64
C THR A 201 11.74 20.44 -14.32
N SER A 202 11.43 21.73 -14.29
CA SER A 202 10.17 22.30 -14.79
C SER A 202 9.92 22.05 -16.28
N GLU A 203 10.93 21.63 -17.04
CA GLU A 203 10.86 21.27 -18.46
C GLU A 203 10.22 19.89 -18.73
N GLN A 204 9.87 19.10 -17.70
CA GLN A 204 9.33 17.72 -17.82
C GLN A 204 7.83 17.59 -17.51
N GLN A 205 7.04 18.67 -17.56
CA GLN A 205 5.58 18.64 -17.28
C GLN A 205 4.74 18.02 -18.41
#